data_AF-A0A0H4T1T6-F1
#
_entry.id   AF-A0A0H4T1T6-F1
#
_cell.length_a   1.000
_cell.length_b   1.000
_cell.length_c   1.000
_cell.angle_alpha   90.00
_cell.angle_beta   90.00
_cell.angle_gamma   90.00
#
_symmetry.space_group_name_H-M   'P 1'
#
loop_
_entity.id
_entity.type
_entity.pdbx_description
1 polymer ?
#
loop_
_entity_poly.entity_id
_entity_poly.type
_entity_poly.pdbx_seq_one_letter_code
_entity_poly.pdbx_strand_id
1 'polypeptide(L)'
;MLFRNDKKDDKEKEANGSVGVPLLPLRDIIVFPHMVVPLFVGRQRSIKALEEATQKQGPIFLSSQRDAKTNDPTENDIYRVGTLGNVVQMLRLPDGTVKVLIEGKKRAQVTRYLSHPDFFLVEVEEIAEVVEQNTEVKALIREVHGTFENYVKLKKKIPPEMVMSVSSIDEPARLADTIVAHLGIKLEDRQNLIETFNAAERLEKVLGHMRAEIEILEVERRIRSRVKKQMERSQKEYYLNEQMRAIQKELGEKDEFKNEIQEIEEKIKEKKLSAEARDKVEKELKKLKMMSPMSAEATVVRNYIDWILGLPWNEFTDDKLDIKEAERVLEEDHYGLGKVKQRILEYLAVQSLVGKMKGPILCLVGPPGVGKTSLGRSIARATGRKFIRVSLGGVRDEAEIRGHRRTYIGALPGKIIQFMKKAGSSNPVFLMDEVDKMSTDFRGDPSSALLEVLDPEQNFAFNDHYLDLDYDLSKVMFITTANTLDRIPRPLEDRMEVIRIAGYTELEKLNIAKKYLVEKQREANGLTKENIFFTDNSILGLIRHYTKEAGVRNLDREIASICRKVQVSLWEGGGGRAYRSDHGSRLDRDGRRAAGDRGDDHAGQGPAHHYG
;
A
#
# COMPACT_ATOMS: atom_id res chain seq x y z
N MET A 1 50.00 -24.13 69.91
CA MET A 1 49.47 -25.23 70.76
C MET A 1 47.95 -25.16 70.65
N LEU A 2 47.27 -26.07 69.94
CA LEU A 2 46.83 -27.42 70.40
C LEU A 2 45.88 -27.26 71.62
N PHE A 3 44.59 -27.64 71.68
CA PHE A 3 43.72 -28.69 71.10
C PHE A 3 42.24 -28.16 71.09
N ARG A 4 41.29 -28.46 70.19
CA ARG A 4 40.59 -29.70 69.72
C ARG A 4 39.52 -30.30 70.69
N ASN A 5 38.26 -30.33 70.18
CA ASN A 5 37.15 -31.28 70.40
C ASN A 5 36.48 -31.37 71.82
N ASP A 6 35.18 -31.64 72.01
CA ASP A 6 34.25 -32.52 71.30
C ASP A 6 32.75 -32.14 71.42
N LYS A 7 31.98 -32.66 70.46
CA LYS A 7 30.51 -32.72 70.38
C LYS A 7 29.86 -33.61 71.44
N LYS A 8 28.61 -33.28 71.81
CA LYS A 8 27.46 -34.19 71.99
C LYS A 8 26.19 -33.32 71.96
N ASP A 9 25.45 -33.29 70.86
CA ASP A 9 24.32 -34.18 70.53
C ASP A 9 23.34 -34.35 71.71
N ASP A 10 22.33 -33.48 71.73
CA ASP A 10 20.99 -33.81 72.23
C ASP A 10 20.00 -33.53 71.09
N LYS A 11 19.72 -34.59 70.33
CA LYS A 11 18.57 -34.70 69.45
C LYS A 11 17.38 -35.23 70.26
N GLU A 12 16.21 -34.73 69.88
CA GLU A 12 14.86 -35.26 70.15
C GLU A 12 14.23 -34.92 71.50
N LYS A 13 13.31 -33.94 71.46
CA LYS A 13 11.87 -34.23 71.43
C LYS A 13 11.09 -32.93 71.22
N GLU A 14 10.65 -32.68 69.98
CA GLU A 14 9.40 -31.95 69.76
C GLU A 14 8.57 -32.72 68.74
N ALA A 15 7.46 -33.24 69.23
CA ALA A 15 6.49 -33.98 68.46
C ALA A 15 5.80 -33.05 67.45
N ASN A 16 5.69 -33.51 66.21
CA ASN A 16 4.83 -32.95 65.17
C ASN A 16 3.37 -32.88 65.65
N GLY A 17 2.99 -31.78 66.30
CA GLY A 17 1.62 -31.29 66.28
C GLY A 17 1.49 -30.41 65.04
N SER A 18 0.71 -30.86 64.05
CA SER A 18 0.42 -30.02 62.88
C SER A 18 -0.40 -28.80 63.34
N VAL A 19 0.27 -27.66 63.47
CA VAL A 19 -0.38 -26.41 63.88
C VAL A 19 -1.17 -25.88 62.69
N GLY A 20 -2.50 -25.84 62.82
CA GLY A 20 -3.37 -25.26 61.81
C GLY A 20 -3.17 -23.75 61.68
N VAL A 21 -3.04 -23.26 60.45
CA VAL A 21 -2.83 -21.85 60.12
C VAL A 21 -4.09 -21.29 59.44
N PRO A 22 -4.61 -20.11 59.85
CA PRO A 22 -5.71 -19.47 59.15
C PRO A 22 -5.32 -19.10 57.71
N LEU A 23 -6.19 -19.38 56.74
CA LEU A 23 -6.00 -19.05 55.33
C LEU A 23 -6.84 -17.84 54.94
N LEU A 24 -6.20 -16.88 54.27
CA LEU A 24 -6.83 -15.70 53.69
C LEU A 24 -6.85 -15.80 52.16
N PRO A 25 -8.02 -16.05 51.54
CA PRO A 25 -8.16 -16.04 50.09
C PRO A 25 -8.08 -14.61 49.55
N LEU A 26 -7.10 -14.34 48.70
CA LEU A 26 -6.86 -13.06 48.07
C LEU A 26 -7.51 -12.98 46.68
N ARG A 27 -7.96 -11.79 46.28
CA ARG A 27 -8.54 -11.52 44.95
C ARG A 27 -7.54 -10.73 44.12
N ASP A 28 -7.26 -11.18 42.89
CA ASP A 28 -6.39 -10.50 41.91
C ASP A 28 -5.00 -10.07 42.41
N ILE A 29 -4.51 -10.69 43.50
CA ILE A 29 -3.19 -10.42 44.05
C ILE A 29 -2.57 -11.70 44.58
N ILE A 30 -1.25 -11.83 44.37
CA ILE A 30 -0.38 -12.84 44.97
C ILE A 30 0.66 -12.07 45.76
N VAL A 31 0.76 -12.38 47.05
CA VAL A 31 1.74 -11.77 47.95
C VAL A 31 2.98 -12.64 47.93
N PHE A 32 4.10 -12.06 47.50
CA PHE A 32 5.41 -12.73 47.50
C PHE A 32 6.12 -12.54 48.86
N PRO A 33 7.12 -13.38 49.19
CA PRO A 33 8.02 -13.11 50.30
C PRO A 33 8.60 -11.70 50.25
N HIS A 34 8.79 -11.08 51.42
CA HIS A 34 9.27 -9.70 51.61
C HIS A 34 8.35 -8.59 51.10
N MET A 35 7.23 -8.93 50.46
CA MET A 35 6.26 -7.96 49.98
C MET A 35 5.37 -7.48 51.13
N VAL A 36 5.25 -6.16 51.27
CA VAL A 36 4.34 -5.52 52.23
C VAL A 36 3.19 -4.87 51.45
N VAL A 37 1.96 -5.34 51.66
CA VAL A 37 0.78 -4.84 50.94
C VAL A 37 -0.38 -4.46 51.85
N PRO A 38 -1.04 -3.31 51.61
CA PRO A 38 -2.32 -3.02 52.23
C PRO A 38 -3.43 -3.79 51.49
N LEU A 39 -4.25 -4.51 52.24
CA LEU A 39 -5.41 -5.25 51.74
C LEU A 39 -6.69 -4.76 52.41
N PHE A 40 -7.77 -4.77 51.67
CA PHE A 40 -9.11 -4.46 52.16
C PHE A 40 -9.94 -5.74 52.19
N VAL A 41 -10.40 -6.11 53.37
CA VAL A 41 -11.10 -7.38 53.61
C VAL A 41 -12.51 -7.08 54.10
N GLY A 42 -13.51 -7.49 53.31
CA GLY A 42 -14.92 -7.30 53.65
C GLY A 42 -15.69 -8.59 53.99
N ARG A 43 -15.16 -9.77 53.63
CA ARG A 43 -15.83 -11.05 53.88
C ARG A 43 -15.72 -11.43 55.36
N GLN A 44 -16.85 -11.73 56.01
CA GLN A 44 -16.92 -12.17 57.41
C GLN A 44 -15.95 -13.32 57.72
N ARG A 45 -15.89 -14.37 56.88
CA ARG A 45 -14.98 -15.51 57.08
C ARG A 45 -13.49 -15.10 57.05
N SER A 46 -13.13 -14.17 56.16
CA SER A 46 -11.76 -13.65 56.05
C SER A 46 -11.39 -12.71 57.20
N ILE A 47 -12.34 -11.91 57.69
CA ILE A 47 -12.15 -11.06 58.88
C ILE A 47 -11.89 -11.92 60.11
N LYS A 48 -12.67 -12.99 60.32
CA LYS A 48 -12.46 -13.93 61.43
C LYS A 48 -11.10 -14.64 61.36
N ALA A 49 -10.63 -15.03 60.16
CA ALA A 49 -9.29 -15.60 59.97
C ALA A 49 -8.18 -14.63 60.40
N LEU A 50 -8.34 -13.35 60.07
CA LEU A 50 -7.41 -12.29 60.42
C LEU A 50 -7.39 -12.00 61.92
N GLU A 51 -8.58 -11.96 62.55
CA GLU A 51 -8.71 -11.78 64.00
C GLU A 51 -8.02 -12.91 64.76
N GLU A 52 -8.21 -14.16 64.33
CA GLU A 52 -7.58 -15.34 64.91
C GLU A 52 -6.04 -15.26 64.83
N ALA A 53 -5.51 -14.96 63.63
CA ALA A 53 -4.06 -14.80 63.44
C ALA A 53 -3.49 -13.68 64.31
N THR A 54 -4.23 -12.58 64.46
CA THR A 54 -3.80 -11.43 65.28
C THR A 54 -3.86 -11.73 66.77
N GLN A 55 -4.91 -12.37 67.26
CA GLN A 55 -5.08 -12.74 68.67
C GLN A 55 -4.02 -13.73 69.14
N LYS A 56 -3.68 -14.71 68.30
CA LYS A 56 -2.66 -15.72 68.59
C LYS A 56 -1.23 -15.26 68.31
N GLN A 57 -1.05 -14.05 67.78
CA GLN A 57 0.24 -13.58 67.23
C GLN A 57 0.88 -14.62 66.29
N GLY A 58 0.03 -15.31 65.54
CA GLY A 58 0.40 -16.44 64.69
C GLY A 58 0.56 -16.02 63.22
N PRO A 59 1.15 -16.91 62.40
CA PRO A 59 1.22 -16.69 60.97
C PRO A 59 -0.18 -16.76 60.34
N ILE A 60 -0.33 -16.11 59.17
CA ILE A 60 -1.48 -16.26 58.29
C ILE A 60 -1.02 -16.74 56.92
N PHE A 61 -1.75 -17.69 56.33
CA PHE A 61 -1.43 -18.18 55.00
C PHE A 61 -2.20 -17.39 53.94
N LEU A 62 -1.46 -16.80 53.00
CA LEU A 62 -1.96 -15.96 51.94
C LEU A 62 -1.95 -16.75 50.64
N SER A 63 -3.13 -16.97 50.05
CA SER A 63 -3.21 -17.62 48.75
C SER A 63 -4.24 -16.93 47.86
N SER A 64 -3.96 -16.89 46.57
CA SER A 64 -4.86 -16.27 45.60
C SER A 64 -5.98 -17.23 45.18
N GLN A 65 -7.11 -16.64 44.79
CA GLN A 65 -8.20 -17.37 44.14
C GLN A 65 -7.89 -17.59 42.66
N ARG A 66 -8.35 -18.69 42.09
CA ARG A 66 -8.26 -18.99 40.66
C ARG A 66 -9.11 -18.03 39.82
N ASP A 67 -10.30 -17.70 40.31
CA ASP A 67 -11.18 -16.68 39.73
C ASP A 67 -11.51 -15.62 40.79
N ALA A 68 -11.12 -14.38 40.53
CA ALA A 68 -11.37 -13.26 41.44
C ALA A 68 -12.84 -12.82 41.52
N LYS A 69 -13.68 -13.25 40.56
CA LYS A 69 -15.13 -12.98 40.55
C LYS A 69 -15.91 -13.85 41.52
N THR A 70 -15.33 -14.97 41.96
CA THR A 70 -15.99 -15.89 42.89
C THR A 70 -16.16 -15.23 44.26
N ASN A 71 -17.41 -14.97 44.66
CA ASN A 71 -17.67 -14.27 45.91
C ASN A 71 -17.40 -15.13 47.15
N ASP A 72 -17.71 -16.42 47.11
CA ASP A 72 -17.44 -17.37 48.19
C ASP A 72 -16.61 -18.53 47.65
N PRO A 73 -15.26 -18.44 47.68
CA PRO A 73 -14.40 -19.46 47.10
C PRO A 73 -14.48 -20.76 47.93
N THR A 74 -14.52 -21.89 47.23
CA THR A 74 -14.33 -23.22 47.80
C THR A 74 -12.85 -23.58 47.85
N GLU A 75 -12.51 -24.70 48.49
CA GLU A 75 -11.11 -25.19 48.58
C GLU A 75 -10.47 -25.38 47.19
N ASN A 76 -11.25 -25.77 46.18
CA ASN A 76 -10.77 -25.98 44.81
C ASN A 76 -10.52 -24.66 44.05
N ASP A 77 -11.14 -23.58 44.51
CA ASP A 77 -11.03 -22.25 43.89
C ASP A 77 -9.81 -21.47 44.38
N ILE A 78 -9.02 -22.04 45.30
CA ILE A 78 -7.86 -21.40 45.91
C ILE A 78 -6.60 -22.14 45.45
N TYR A 79 -5.56 -21.40 45.07
CA TYR A 79 -4.27 -22.00 44.79
C TYR A 79 -3.69 -22.65 46.05
N ARG A 80 -3.01 -23.79 45.89
CA ARG A 80 -2.41 -24.51 47.02
C ARG A 80 -1.07 -23.91 47.46
N VAL A 81 -0.35 -23.27 46.54
CA VAL A 81 0.93 -22.61 46.82
C VAL A 81 0.67 -21.13 47.06
N GLY A 82 1.23 -20.62 48.15
CA GLY A 82 1.07 -19.24 48.59
C GLY A 82 2.21 -18.83 49.51
N THR A 83 1.95 -17.81 50.34
CA THR A 83 2.96 -17.24 51.22
C THR A 83 2.44 -17.22 52.66
N LEU A 84 3.26 -17.73 53.58
CA LEU A 84 3.12 -17.45 55.01
C LEU A 84 3.50 -16.00 55.26
N GLY A 85 2.59 -15.25 55.88
CA GLY A 85 2.82 -13.86 56.23
C GLY A 85 2.41 -13.54 57.66
N ASN A 86 2.72 -12.33 58.06
CA ASN A 86 2.33 -11.77 59.36
C ASN A 86 1.43 -10.56 59.16
N VAL A 87 0.46 -10.42 60.05
CA VAL A 87 -0.38 -9.21 60.13
C VAL A 87 0.42 -8.13 60.85
N VAL A 88 0.85 -7.10 60.11
CA VAL A 88 1.65 -5.99 60.67
C VAL A 88 0.74 -4.98 61.37
N GLN A 89 -0.38 -4.64 60.73
CA GLN A 89 -1.32 -3.66 61.25
C GLN A 89 -2.73 -3.99 60.78
N MET A 90 -3.73 -3.79 61.64
CA MET A 90 -5.15 -3.97 61.32
C MET A 90 -5.94 -2.74 61.78
N LEU A 91 -6.81 -2.23 60.90
CA LEU A 91 -7.70 -1.11 61.19
C LEU A 91 -9.12 -1.44 60.69
N ARG A 92 -10.12 -1.36 61.57
CA ARG A 92 -11.52 -1.46 61.17
C ARG A 92 -11.99 -0.10 60.64
N LEU A 93 -12.61 -0.11 59.48
CA LEU A 93 -13.21 1.07 58.86
C LEU A 93 -14.70 1.19 59.27
N PRO A 94 -15.27 2.41 59.25
CA PRO A 94 -16.67 2.63 59.65
C PRO A 94 -17.71 1.91 58.76
N ASP A 95 -17.32 1.50 57.56
CA ASP A 95 -18.15 0.76 56.60
C ASP A 95 -18.21 -0.76 56.90
N GLY A 96 -17.54 -1.21 57.97
CA GLY A 96 -17.47 -2.62 58.36
C GLY A 96 -16.36 -3.42 57.67
N THR A 97 -15.59 -2.81 56.76
CA THR A 97 -14.41 -3.47 56.15
C THR A 97 -13.18 -3.34 57.05
N VAL A 98 -12.23 -4.26 56.89
CA VAL A 98 -10.96 -4.25 57.62
C VAL A 98 -9.83 -3.93 56.64
N LYS A 99 -9.11 -2.83 56.91
CA LYS A 99 -7.85 -2.52 56.23
C LYS A 99 -6.71 -3.17 57.01
N VAL A 100 -5.97 -4.05 56.35
CA VAL A 100 -4.86 -4.78 56.96
C VAL A 100 -3.57 -4.55 56.17
N LEU A 101 -2.46 -4.35 56.85
CA LEU A 101 -1.12 -4.36 56.26
C LEU A 101 -0.50 -5.73 56.52
N ILE A 102 -0.21 -6.47 55.45
CA ILE A 102 0.35 -7.83 55.55
C ILE A 102 1.75 -7.84 54.95
N GLU A 103 2.66 -8.53 55.63
CA GLU A 103 4.01 -8.81 55.15
C GLU A 103 4.15 -10.30 54.83
N GLY A 104 4.50 -10.63 53.58
CA GLY A 104 4.87 -11.99 53.20
C GLY A 104 6.25 -12.37 53.74
N LYS A 105 6.40 -13.59 54.28
CA LYS A 105 7.66 -14.09 54.87
C LYS A 105 8.26 -15.23 54.08
N LYS A 106 7.53 -16.34 53.91
CA LYS A 106 8.05 -17.56 53.28
C LYS A 106 7.02 -18.21 52.38
N ARG A 107 7.48 -18.89 51.32
CA ARG A 107 6.62 -19.74 50.50
C ARG A 107 6.18 -20.96 51.30
N ALA A 108 4.92 -21.34 51.15
CA ALA A 108 4.39 -22.57 51.70
C ALA A 108 3.34 -23.18 50.79
N GLN A 109 3.10 -24.48 50.95
CA GLN A 109 2.06 -25.21 50.24
C GLN A 109 1.05 -25.78 51.24
N VAL A 110 -0.24 -25.69 50.90
CA VAL A 110 -1.30 -26.36 51.65
C VAL A 110 -1.19 -27.87 51.45
N THR A 111 -0.95 -28.59 52.54
CA THR A 111 -0.97 -30.06 52.57
C THR A 111 -2.39 -30.57 52.79
N ARG A 112 -3.15 -29.90 53.67
CA ARG A 112 -4.50 -30.31 54.05
C ARG A 112 -5.38 -29.15 54.50
N TYR A 113 -6.66 -29.17 54.12
CA TYR A 113 -7.69 -28.30 54.70
C TYR A 113 -8.28 -28.93 55.98
N LEU A 114 -8.35 -28.16 57.05
CA LEU A 114 -8.92 -28.53 58.34
C LEU A 114 -10.34 -27.97 58.45
N SER A 115 -11.25 -28.78 58.99
CA SER A 115 -12.65 -28.36 59.17
C SER A 115 -12.75 -27.31 60.27
N HIS A 116 -13.20 -26.10 59.91
CA HIS A 116 -13.47 -25.02 60.86
C HIS A 116 -14.73 -24.23 60.43
N PRO A 117 -15.68 -23.96 61.34
CA PRO A 117 -16.98 -23.37 60.98
C PRO A 117 -16.86 -21.92 60.50
N ASP A 118 -15.91 -21.16 61.04
CA ASP A 118 -15.88 -19.70 60.87
C ASP A 118 -14.97 -19.17 59.76
N PHE A 119 -13.94 -19.93 59.37
CA PHE A 119 -12.91 -19.51 58.42
C PHE A 119 -12.15 -20.71 57.86
N PHE A 120 -11.29 -20.51 56.87
CA PHE A 120 -10.44 -21.58 56.35
C PHE A 120 -9.23 -21.81 57.26
N LEU A 121 -9.07 -23.04 57.74
CA LEU A 121 -7.92 -23.48 58.50
C LEU A 121 -7.17 -24.52 57.68
N VAL A 122 -5.84 -24.40 57.57
CA VAL A 122 -5.02 -25.27 56.72
C VAL A 122 -3.77 -25.74 57.46
N GLU A 123 -3.33 -26.95 57.14
CA GLU A 123 -1.97 -27.38 57.40
C GLU A 123 -1.10 -26.98 56.21
N VAL A 124 0.05 -26.39 56.51
CA VAL A 124 0.95 -25.83 55.51
C VAL A 124 2.36 -26.34 55.74
N GLU A 125 3.06 -26.63 54.67
CA GLU A 125 4.47 -27.02 54.67
C GLU A 125 5.29 -25.87 54.09
N GLU A 126 6.32 -25.42 54.83
CA GLU A 126 7.26 -24.43 54.32
C GLU A 126 8.09 -25.04 53.18
N ILE A 127 8.16 -24.34 52.05
CA ILE A 127 8.93 -24.81 50.90
C ILE A 127 10.35 -24.28 51.00
N ALA A 128 11.32 -25.19 51.06
CA ALA A 128 12.74 -24.82 50.99
C ALA A 128 13.11 -24.41 49.55
N GLU A 129 13.78 -23.27 49.41
CA GLU A 129 14.19 -22.77 48.10
C GLU A 129 15.55 -23.33 47.69
N VAL A 130 15.67 -23.76 46.43
CA VAL A 130 16.93 -24.23 45.87
C VAL A 130 17.68 -23.00 45.35
N VAL A 131 18.76 -22.65 46.04
CA VAL A 131 19.64 -21.52 45.69
C VAL A 131 20.96 -22.07 45.16
N GLU A 132 21.12 -22.06 43.84
CA GLU A 132 22.41 -22.34 43.21
C GLU A 132 23.19 -21.03 43.06
N GLN A 133 24.42 -20.97 43.61
CA GLN A 133 25.32 -19.84 43.42
C GLN A 133 26.48 -20.22 42.52
N ASN A 134 26.22 -20.27 41.22
CA ASN A 134 27.24 -20.50 40.19
C ASN A 134 27.58 -19.16 39.46
N THR A 135 28.57 -19.20 38.57
CA THR A 135 29.01 -18.02 37.80
C THR A 135 27.89 -17.50 36.88
N GLU A 136 27.02 -18.37 36.39
CA GLU A 136 25.90 -18.04 35.51
C GLU A 136 24.83 -17.23 36.24
N VAL A 137 24.47 -17.61 37.47
CA VAL A 137 23.52 -16.88 38.32
C VAL A 137 24.03 -15.47 38.65
N LYS A 138 25.34 -15.30 38.87
CA LYS A 138 25.94 -13.96 39.05
C LYS A 138 25.90 -13.10 37.78
N ALA A 139 25.89 -13.70 36.59
CA ALA A 139 25.68 -12.97 35.34
C ALA A 139 24.21 -12.58 35.17
N LEU A 140 23.30 -13.52 35.47
CA LEU A 140 21.85 -13.31 35.42
C LEU A 140 21.40 -12.19 36.37
N ILE A 141 21.92 -12.13 37.59
CA ILE A 141 21.63 -11.04 38.54
C ILE A 141 21.99 -9.67 37.96
N ARG A 142 23.18 -9.55 37.33
CA ARG A 142 23.61 -8.30 36.69
C ARG A 142 22.70 -7.90 35.53
N GLU A 143 22.27 -8.87 34.73
CA GLU A 143 21.35 -8.64 33.61
C GLU A 143 19.94 -8.23 34.07
N VAL A 144 19.45 -8.84 35.16
CA VAL A 144 18.18 -8.50 35.81
C VAL A 144 18.22 -7.08 36.35
N HIS A 145 19.29 -6.67 37.05
CA HIS A 145 19.47 -5.30 37.52
C HIS A 145 19.43 -4.28 36.39
N GLY A 146 20.19 -4.50 35.32
CA GLY A 146 20.22 -3.61 34.15
C GLY A 146 18.87 -3.53 33.43
N THR A 147 18.17 -4.65 33.32
CA THR A 147 16.83 -4.70 32.71
C THR A 147 15.79 -3.98 33.56
N PHE A 148 15.84 -4.16 34.89
CA PHE A 148 14.94 -3.46 35.82
C PHE A 148 15.15 -1.94 35.80
N GLU A 149 16.39 -1.47 35.72
CA GLU A 149 16.68 -0.04 35.57
C GLU A 149 16.05 0.55 34.30
N ASN A 150 16.16 -0.16 33.16
CA ASN A 150 15.53 0.26 31.91
C ASN A 150 13.98 0.25 32.01
N TYR A 151 13.42 -0.78 32.64
CA TYR A 151 11.99 -0.89 32.89
C TYR A 151 11.45 0.31 33.70
N VAL A 152 12.12 0.70 34.78
CA VAL A 152 11.73 1.86 35.60
C VAL A 152 11.82 3.17 34.83
N LYS A 153 12.84 3.37 33.98
CA LYS A 153 12.97 4.56 33.12
C LYS A 153 11.77 4.74 32.17
N LEU A 154 11.24 3.63 31.65
CA LEU A 154 10.07 3.64 30.76
C LEU A 154 8.76 3.78 31.54
N LYS A 155 8.62 3.07 32.66
CA LYS A 155 7.42 3.06 33.51
C LYS A 155 7.54 4.11 34.62
N LYS A 156 7.34 5.39 34.26
CA LYS A 156 7.41 6.60 35.12
C LYS A 156 6.55 6.61 36.41
N LYS A 157 5.93 5.50 36.81
CA LYS A 157 5.14 5.33 38.04
C LYS A 157 5.95 4.74 39.20
N ILE A 158 7.17 4.25 38.97
CA ILE A 158 8.01 3.66 40.02
C ILE A 158 8.95 4.75 40.58
N PRO A 159 8.99 4.98 41.91
CA PRO A 159 9.91 5.94 42.51
C PRO A 159 11.38 5.57 42.23
N PRO A 160 12.26 6.52 41.89
CA PRO A 160 13.68 6.26 41.63
C PRO A 160 14.42 5.60 42.80
N GLU A 161 13.97 5.87 44.04
CA GLU A 161 14.51 5.27 45.27
C GLU A 161 14.43 3.74 45.27
N MET A 162 13.43 3.17 44.60
CA MET A 162 13.26 1.72 44.48
C MET A 162 14.39 1.07 43.65
N VAL A 163 14.93 1.77 42.65
CA VAL A 163 16.04 1.26 41.83
C VAL A 163 17.27 1.02 42.71
N MET A 164 17.56 1.95 43.63
CA MET A 164 18.67 1.80 44.57
C MET A 164 18.45 0.61 45.51
N SER A 165 17.22 0.44 46.03
CA SER A 165 16.89 -0.66 46.94
C SER A 165 16.96 -2.05 46.29
N VAL A 166 16.60 -2.15 45.00
CA VAL A 166 16.69 -3.41 44.25
C VAL A 166 18.14 -3.70 43.89
N SER A 167 18.90 -2.68 43.46
CA SER A 167 20.30 -2.82 43.04
C SER A 167 21.25 -3.32 44.13
N SER A 168 20.88 -3.19 45.41
CA SER A 168 21.66 -3.69 46.54
C SER A 168 21.36 -5.13 46.93
N ILE A 169 20.43 -5.81 46.24
CA ILE A 169 20.05 -7.19 46.51
C ILE A 169 20.88 -8.13 45.60
N ASP A 170 21.80 -8.89 46.22
CA ASP A 170 22.63 -9.89 45.54
C ASP A 170 22.08 -11.33 45.66
N GLU A 171 21.03 -11.53 46.45
CA GLU A 171 20.40 -12.83 46.66
C GLU A 171 19.36 -13.11 45.56
N PRO A 172 19.48 -14.19 44.77
CA PRO A 172 18.65 -14.40 43.58
C PRO A 172 17.15 -14.58 43.91
N ALA A 173 16.85 -15.34 44.96
CA ALA A 173 15.48 -15.57 45.43
C ALA A 173 14.81 -14.25 45.84
N ARG A 174 15.49 -13.47 46.69
CA ARG A 174 15.01 -12.20 47.19
C ARG A 174 14.88 -11.15 46.08
N LEU A 175 15.80 -11.15 45.12
CA LEU A 175 15.78 -10.24 43.97
C LEU A 175 14.56 -10.48 43.09
N ALA A 176 14.29 -11.75 42.74
CA ALA A 176 13.10 -12.12 41.96
C ALA A 176 11.82 -11.67 42.66
N ASP A 177 11.68 -11.94 43.96
CA ASP A 177 10.46 -11.66 44.72
C ASP A 177 10.19 -10.16 44.86
N THR A 178 11.25 -9.39 45.05
CA THR A 178 11.17 -7.92 45.14
C THR A 178 10.77 -7.31 43.80
N ILE A 179 11.34 -7.77 42.68
CA ILE A 179 11.05 -7.24 41.36
C ILE A 179 9.61 -7.55 40.94
N VAL A 180 9.13 -8.78 41.18
CA VAL A 180 7.78 -9.22 40.75
C VAL A 180 6.67 -8.33 41.34
N ALA A 181 6.86 -7.81 42.55
CA ALA A 181 5.92 -6.87 43.17
C ALA A 181 5.66 -5.60 42.31
N HIS A 182 6.63 -5.22 41.46
CA HIS A 182 6.58 -4.04 40.60
C HIS A 182 6.30 -4.34 39.12
N LEU A 183 6.16 -5.62 38.75
CA LEU A 183 5.87 -6.04 37.38
C LEU A 183 4.37 -6.01 37.07
N GLY A 184 4.03 -5.58 35.86
CA GLY A 184 2.65 -5.50 35.35
C GLY A 184 2.09 -6.83 34.83
N ILE A 185 2.52 -7.97 35.36
CA ILE A 185 2.17 -9.30 34.83
C ILE A 185 0.83 -9.83 35.35
N LYS A 186 0.20 -10.70 34.56
CA LYS A 186 -1.09 -11.35 34.87
C LYS A 186 -1.00 -12.24 36.10
N LEU A 187 -2.16 -12.50 36.73
CA LEU A 187 -2.25 -13.34 37.93
C LEU A 187 -1.69 -14.74 37.70
N GLU A 188 -1.99 -15.36 36.56
CA GLU A 188 -1.52 -16.69 36.18
C GLU A 188 0.01 -16.75 36.11
N ASP A 189 0.65 -15.75 35.50
CA ASP A 189 2.11 -15.65 35.42
C ASP A 189 2.73 -15.43 36.80
N ARG A 190 2.11 -14.60 37.65
CA ARG A 190 2.53 -14.43 39.04
C ARG A 190 2.42 -15.74 39.82
N GLN A 191 1.37 -16.53 39.56
CA GLN A 191 1.19 -17.83 40.21
C GLN A 191 2.29 -18.81 39.77
N ASN A 192 2.60 -18.85 38.47
CA ASN A 192 3.71 -19.66 37.96
C ASN A 192 5.05 -19.26 38.59
N LEU A 193 5.27 -17.97 38.88
CA LEU A 193 6.49 -17.48 39.52
C LEU A 193 6.60 -17.86 41.00
N ILE A 194 5.50 -17.79 41.77
CA ILE A 194 5.52 -18.23 43.18
C ILE A 194 5.68 -19.76 43.30
N GLU A 195 5.17 -20.51 42.32
CA GLU A 195 5.31 -21.97 42.20
C GLU A 195 6.68 -22.42 41.64
N THR A 196 7.51 -21.50 41.14
CA THR A 196 8.87 -21.83 40.70
C THR A 196 9.84 -21.79 41.88
N PHE A 197 10.22 -22.96 42.42
CA PHE A 197 11.03 -23.04 43.65
C PHE A 197 12.54 -22.88 43.45
N ASN A 198 13.05 -23.09 42.23
CA ASN A 198 14.44 -22.82 41.89
C ASN A 198 14.65 -21.31 41.67
N ALA A 199 15.57 -20.71 42.42
CA ALA A 199 15.80 -19.27 42.39
C ALA A 199 16.36 -18.77 41.04
N ALA A 200 17.19 -19.57 40.36
CA ALA A 200 17.78 -19.22 39.07
C ALA A 200 16.70 -19.23 37.97
N GLU A 201 15.92 -20.32 37.88
CA GLU A 201 14.81 -20.43 36.93
C GLU A 201 13.78 -19.32 37.13
N ARG A 202 13.51 -18.95 38.39
CA ARG A 202 12.60 -17.84 38.72
C ARG A 202 13.13 -16.52 38.20
N LEU A 203 14.42 -16.22 38.39
CA LEU A 203 15.05 -15.00 37.85
C LEU A 203 14.99 -14.94 36.32
N GLU A 204 15.20 -16.06 35.63
CA GLU A 204 15.08 -16.12 34.16
C GLU A 204 13.67 -15.79 33.69
N LYS A 205 12.65 -16.37 34.33
CA LYS A 205 11.24 -16.05 34.04
C LYS A 205 10.95 -14.57 34.29
N VAL A 206 11.40 -14.02 35.42
CA VAL A 206 11.26 -12.60 35.75
C VAL A 206 11.92 -11.71 34.69
N LEU A 207 13.12 -12.06 34.24
CA LEU A 207 13.83 -11.36 33.17
C LEU A 207 13.04 -11.38 31.85
N GLY A 208 12.50 -12.54 31.47
CA GLY A 208 11.68 -12.70 30.28
C GLY A 208 10.42 -11.83 30.30
N HIS A 209 9.70 -11.83 31.43
CA HIS A 209 8.53 -10.97 31.61
C HIS A 209 8.88 -9.47 31.56
N MET A 210 10.00 -9.06 32.17
CA MET A 210 10.46 -7.66 32.08
C MET A 210 10.74 -7.23 30.64
N ARG A 211 11.39 -8.09 29.84
CA ARG A 211 11.71 -7.79 28.43
C ARG A 211 10.46 -7.60 27.58
N ALA A 212 9.49 -8.51 27.70
CA ALA A 212 8.23 -8.40 26.97
C ALA A 212 7.47 -7.10 27.32
N GLU A 213 7.45 -6.74 28.61
CA GLU A 213 6.80 -5.50 29.05
C GLU A 213 7.54 -4.24 28.58
N ILE A 214 8.88 -4.25 28.55
CA ILE A 214 9.69 -3.16 27.97
C ILE A 214 9.33 -2.94 26.49
N GLU A 215 9.23 -4.01 25.70
CA GLU A 215 8.88 -3.92 24.27
C GLU A 215 7.50 -3.26 24.07
N ILE A 216 6.51 -3.66 24.86
CA ILE A 216 5.17 -3.06 24.84
C ILE A 216 5.25 -1.56 25.17
N LEU A 217 5.97 -1.19 26.24
CA LEU A 217 6.14 0.21 26.66
C LEU A 217 6.84 1.06 25.59
N GLU A 218 7.80 0.52 24.86
CA GLU A 218 8.47 1.21 23.76
C GLU A 218 7.55 1.46 22.56
N VAL A 219 6.73 0.46 22.20
CA VAL A 219 5.71 0.61 21.15
C VAL A 219 4.68 1.67 21.55
N GLU A 220 4.17 1.62 22.78
CA GLU A 220 3.26 2.65 23.30
C GLU A 220 3.88 4.05 23.22
N ARG A 221 5.14 4.21 23.63
CA ARG A 221 5.86 5.49 23.57
C ARG A 221 5.98 5.98 22.13
N ARG A 222 6.27 5.08 21.18
CA ARG A 222 6.37 5.41 19.73
C ARG A 222 5.01 5.86 19.18
N ILE A 223 3.92 5.19 19.55
CA ILE A 223 2.56 5.56 19.16
C ILE A 223 2.21 6.93 19.73
N ARG A 224 2.40 7.16 21.04
CA ARG A 224 2.13 8.45 21.68
C ARG A 224 2.92 9.59 21.03
N SER A 225 4.19 9.34 20.67
CA SER A 225 5.01 10.34 19.98
C SER A 225 4.48 10.67 18.58
N ARG A 226 4.04 9.68 17.80
CA ARG A 226 3.42 9.90 16.48
C ARG A 226 2.12 10.69 16.59
N VAL A 227 1.23 10.29 17.51
CA VAL A 227 -0.04 11.00 17.77
C VAL A 227 0.24 12.44 18.20
N LYS A 228 1.19 12.67 19.11
CA LYS A 228 1.57 14.02 19.54
C LYS A 228 2.07 14.88 18.38
N LYS A 229 2.97 14.37 17.53
CA LYS A 229 3.45 15.09 16.34
C LYS A 229 2.32 15.41 15.36
N GLN A 230 1.40 14.49 15.15
CA GLN A 230 0.24 14.70 14.28
C GLN A 230 -0.72 15.75 14.84
N MET A 231 -0.97 15.73 16.16
CA MET A 231 -1.78 16.75 16.83
C MET A 231 -1.12 18.12 16.81
N GLU A 232 0.18 18.22 17.09
CA GLU A 232 0.94 19.47 17.01
C GLU A 232 0.91 20.06 15.59
N ARG A 233 1.06 19.22 14.56
CA ARG A 233 0.92 19.63 13.16
C ARG A 233 -0.50 20.12 12.85
N SER A 234 -1.52 19.38 13.29
CA SER A 234 -2.93 19.73 13.06
C SER A 234 -3.33 21.02 13.80
N GLN A 235 -2.87 21.22 15.03
CA GLN A 235 -3.08 22.47 15.78
C GLN A 235 -2.34 23.64 15.13
N LYS A 236 -1.11 23.43 14.66
CA LYS A 236 -0.34 24.46 13.95
C LYS A 236 -1.01 24.84 12.62
N GLU A 237 -1.48 23.87 11.85
CA GLU A 237 -2.26 24.09 10.62
C GLU A 237 -3.59 24.80 10.92
N TYR A 238 -4.31 24.39 11.97
CA TYR A 238 -5.55 25.06 12.40
C TYR A 238 -5.30 26.52 12.80
N TYR A 239 -4.26 26.77 13.61
CA TYR A 239 -3.91 28.12 14.07
C TYR A 239 -3.43 29.00 12.91
N LEU A 240 -2.58 28.47 12.02
CA LEU A 240 -2.15 29.18 10.81
C LEU A 240 -3.32 29.47 9.88
N ASN A 241 -4.27 28.55 9.72
CA ASN A 241 -5.47 28.77 8.91
C ASN A 241 -6.41 29.81 9.53
N GLU A 242 -6.58 29.84 10.86
CA GLU A 242 -7.34 30.90 11.54
C GLU A 242 -6.63 32.26 11.45
N GLN A 243 -5.30 32.31 11.58
CA GLN A 243 -4.53 33.53 11.33
C GLN A 243 -4.65 33.99 9.88
N MET A 244 -4.49 33.09 8.91
CA MET A 244 -4.69 33.38 7.49
C MET A 244 -6.13 33.85 7.23
N ARG A 245 -7.14 33.27 7.88
CA ARG A 245 -8.54 33.73 7.80
C ARG A 245 -8.72 35.16 8.31
N ALA A 246 -8.09 35.49 9.44
CA ALA A 246 -8.12 36.84 10.00
C ALA A 246 -7.42 37.83 9.05
N ILE A 247 -6.26 37.46 8.52
CA ILE A 247 -5.48 38.24 7.55
C ILE A 247 -6.26 38.43 6.23
N GLN A 248 -6.84 37.39 5.66
CA GLN A 248 -7.64 37.45 4.42
C GLN A 248 -8.95 38.26 4.59
N LYS A 249 -9.52 38.26 5.80
CA LYS A 249 -10.68 39.11 6.13
C LYS A 249 -10.31 40.59 6.15
N GLU A 250 -9.05 40.93 6.43
CA GLU A 250 -8.49 42.29 6.35
C GLU A 250 -7.97 42.65 4.94
N LEU A 251 -7.50 41.68 4.15
CA LEU A 251 -6.84 41.91 2.85
C LEU A 251 -7.75 41.93 1.60
N GLY A 252 -9.04 41.62 1.72
CA GLY A 252 -9.98 41.85 0.61
C GLY A 252 -9.91 40.85 -0.57
N GLU A 253 -9.27 39.67 -0.42
CA GLU A 253 -9.24 38.57 -1.42
C GLU A 253 -10.62 37.92 -1.73
N LYS A 254 -11.74 38.54 -1.31
CA LYS A 254 -13.09 38.01 -1.55
C LYS A 254 -13.52 38.06 -3.02
N ASP A 255 -12.82 38.82 -3.87
CA ASP A 255 -13.26 39.04 -5.25
C ASP A 255 -12.84 37.93 -6.22
N GLU A 256 -11.65 37.32 -6.08
CA GLU A 256 -11.20 36.27 -7.00
C GLU A 256 -12.04 34.98 -6.90
N PHE A 257 -12.33 34.52 -5.68
CA PHE A 257 -13.15 33.31 -5.49
C PHE A 257 -14.60 33.51 -5.91
N LYS A 258 -15.14 34.71 -5.74
CA LYS A 258 -16.48 35.05 -6.24
C LYS A 258 -16.52 35.07 -7.77
N ASN A 259 -15.49 35.61 -8.41
CA ASN A 259 -15.38 35.61 -9.88
C ASN A 259 -15.29 34.17 -10.42
N GLU A 260 -14.47 33.31 -9.81
CA GLU A 260 -14.37 31.90 -10.20
C GLU A 260 -15.73 31.17 -10.12
N ILE A 261 -16.47 31.39 -9.05
CA ILE A 261 -17.81 30.81 -8.88
C ILE A 261 -18.77 31.32 -9.97
N GLN A 262 -18.70 32.60 -10.34
CA GLN A 262 -19.52 33.16 -11.41
C GLN A 262 -19.18 32.55 -12.77
N GLU A 263 -17.89 32.38 -13.10
CA GLU A 263 -17.47 31.70 -14.33
C GLU A 263 -17.99 30.26 -14.42
N ILE A 264 -17.96 29.53 -13.30
CA ILE A 264 -18.51 28.17 -13.23
C ILE A 264 -20.04 28.19 -13.47
N GLU A 265 -20.76 29.15 -12.89
CA GLU A 265 -22.20 29.31 -13.12
C GLU A 265 -22.55 29.62 -14.58
N GLU A 266 -21.76 30.47 -15.25
CA GLU A 266 -21.93 30.77 -16.67
C GLU A 266 -21.70 29.53 -17.53
N LYS A 267 -20.61 28.78 -17.28
CA LYS A 267 -20.32 27.52 -18.00
C LYS A 267 -21.43 26.48 -17.82
N ILE A 268 -22.03 26.37 -16.63
CA ILE A 268 -23.17 25.46 -16.38
C ILE A 268 -24.39 25.86 -17.21
N LYS A 269 -24.63 27.16 -17.42
CA LYS A 269 -25.76 27.65 -18.23
C LYS A 269 -25.53 27.44 -19.72
N GLU A 270 -24.31 27.62 -20.19
CA GLU A 270 -23.96 27.48 -21.61
C GLU A 270 -23.86 26.01 -22.06
N LYS A 271 -23.34 25.12 -21.21
CA LYS A 271 -23.20 23.70 -21.52
C LYS A 271 -24.55 22.99 -21.60
N LYS A 272 -24.71 22.15 -22.63
CA LYS A 272 -25.89 21.28 -22.85
C LYS A 272 -25.84 20.00 -22.01
N LEU A 273 -25.75 20.15 -20.69
CA LEU A 273 -25.73 19.03 -19.73
C LEU A 273 -27.04 18.22 -19.78
N SER A 274 -26.97 16.94 -19.44
CA SER A 274 -28.17 16.14 -19.14
C SER A 274 -28.87 16.67 -17.88
N ALA A 275 -30.16 16.36 -17.71
CA ALA A 275 -30.90 16.81 -16.53
C ALA A 275 -30.26 16.30 -15.22
N GLU A 276 -29.78 15.06 -15.22
CA GLU A 276 -29.09 14.44 -14.09
C GLU A 276 -27.73 15.10 -13.81
N ALA A 277 -26.89 15.29 -14.85
CA ALA A 277 -25.59 15.93 -14.71
C ALA A 277 -25.73 17.37 -14.21
N ARG A 278 -26.76 18.09 -14.68
CA ARG A 278 -27.05 19.46 -14.25
C ARG A 278 -27.44 19.53 -12.77
N ASP A 279 -28.38 18.72 -12.31
CA ASP A 279 -28.78 18.69 -10.89
C ASP A 279 -27.59 18.34 -9.99
N LYS A 280 -26.74 17.40 -10.41
CA LYS A 280 -25.57 17.00 -9.64
C LYS A 280 -24.52 18.11 -9.56
N VAL A 281 -24.19 18.77 -10.67
CA VAL A 281 -23.24 19.90 -10.68
C VAL A 281 -23.78 21.08 -9.88
N GLU A 282 -25.07 21.40 -9.97
CA GLU A 282 -25.69 22.48 -9.20
C GLU A 282 -25.65 22.21 -7.69
N LYS A 283 -25.88 20.95 -7.26
CA LYS A 283 -25.74 20.54 -5.86
C LYS A 283 -24.30 20.65 -5.36
N GLU A 284 -23.33 20.21 -6.16
CA GLU A 284 -21.91 20.29 -5.79
C GLU A 284 -21.41 21.74 -5.80
N LEU A 285 -21.89 22.59 -6.70
CA LEU A 285 -21.61 24.03 -6.70
C LEU A 285 -22.16 24.72 -5.45
N LYS A 286 -23.38 24.38 -5.01
CA LYS A 286 -23.93 24.89 -3.74
C LYS A 286 -23.04 24.53 -2.55
N LYS A 287 -22.49 23.31 -2.52
CA LYS A 287 -21.51 22.89 -1.51
C LYS A 287 -20.22 23.71 -1.61
N LEU A 288 -19.68 23.88 -2.82
CA LEU A 288 -18.45 24.65 -3.06
C LEU A 288 -18.57 26.10 -2.56
N LYS A 289 -19.74 26.75 -2.76
CA LYS A 289 -20.03 28.10 -2.25
C LYS A 289 -19.99 28.23 -0.73
N MET A 290 -20.33 27.15 0.00
CA MET A 290 -20.33 27.12 1.47
C MET A 290 -18.96 26.74 2.05
N MET A 291 -18.07 26.17 1.22
CA MET A 291 -16.74 25.72 1.63
C MET A 291 -15.72 26.87 1.61
N SER A 292 -14.64 26.71 2.37
CA SER A 292 -13.48 27.61 2.27
C SER A 292 -12.67 27.29 0.99
N PRO A 293 -12.22 28.30 0.22
CA PRO A 293 -11.48 28.10 -1.04
C PRO A 293 -10.18 27.28 -0.89
N MET A 294 -9.58 27.29 0.30
CA MET A 294 -8.32 26.62 0.62
C MET A 294 -8.51 25.20 1.20
N SER A 295 -9.75 24.73 1.35
CA SER A 295 -10.01 23.37 1.84
C SER A 295 -9.62 22.32 0.80
N ALA A 296 -9.02 21.21 1.24
CA ALA A 296 -8.75 20.06 0.39
C ALA A 296 -10.05 19.49 -0.24
N GLU A 297 -11.18 19.60 0.45
CA GLU A 297 -12.49 19.20 -0.07
C GLU A 297 -12.97 20.12 -1.18
N ALA A 298 -12.72 21.44 -1.07
CA ALA A 298 -13.08 22.41 -2.10
C ALA A 298 -12.32 22.12 -3.41
N THR A 299 -11.03 21.74 -3.33
CA THR A 299 -10.24 21.33 -4.50
C THR A 299 -10.80 20.07 -5.16
N VAL A 300 -11.25 19.08 -4.39
CA VAL A 300 -11.87 17.85 -4.93
C VAL A 300 -13.19 18.18 -5.64
N VAL A 301 -14.04 19.01 -5.04
CA VAL A 301 -15.32 19.43 -5.63
C VAL A 301 -15.09 20.29 -6.88
N ARG A 302 -14.13 21.22 -6.85
CA ARG A 302 -13.74 22.03 -8.02
C ARG A 302 -13.30 21.14 -9.18
N ASN A 303 -12.35 20.23 -8.94
CA ASN A 303 -11.87 19.30 -9.96
C ASN A 303 -13.02 18.45 -10.53
N TYR A 304 -13.94 18.00 -9.68
CA TYR A 304 -15.11 17.23 -10.09
C TYR A 304 -16.04 18.04 -11.02
N ILE A 305 -16.33 19.29 -10.67
CA ILE A 305 -17.11 20.20 -11.51
C ILE A 305 -16.39 20.45 -12.85
N ASP A 306 -15.07 20.70 -12.83
CA ASP A 306 -14.25 20.91 -14.02
C ASP A 306 -14.17 19.67 -14.93
N TRP A 307 -14.24 18.48 -14.36
CA TRP A 307 -14.34 17.24 -15.13
C TRP A 307 -15.66 17.17 -15.87
N ILE A 308 -16.79 17.38 -15.17
CA ILE A 308 -18.12 17.35 -15.79
C ILE A 308 -18.26 18.45 -16.84
N LEU A 309 -17.90 19.69 -16.53
CA LEU A 309 -17.98 20.80 -17.48
C LEU A 309 -17.02 20.63 -18.66
N GLY A 310 -15.89 19.97 -18.46
CA GLY A 310 -14.93 19.69 -19.53
C GLY A 310 -15.37 18.61 -20.53
N LEU A 311 -16.35 17.78 -20.20
CA LEU A 311 -16.82 16.72 -21.10
C LEU A 311 -17.68 17.28 -22.23
N PRO A 312 -17.60 16.70 -23.45
CA PRO A 312 -18.48 17.08 -24.55
C PRO A 312 -19.88 16.49 -24.32
N TRP A 313 -20.85 17.34 -23.97
CA TRP A 313 -22.25 16.95 -23.77
C TRP A 313 -23.07 17.39 -24.96
N ASN A 314 -23.62 16.45 -25.74
CA ASN A 314 -24.40 16.76 -26.94
C ASN A 314 -23.67 17.70 -27.94
N GLU A 315 -22.34 17.60 -27.99
CA GLU A 315 -21.46 18.38 -28.86
C GLU A 315 -20.93 17.44 -29.94
N PHE A 316 -21.50 17.51 -31.14
CA PHE A 316 -21.18 16.58 -32.22
C PHE A 316 -20.37 17.27 -33.32
N THR A 317 -19.45 16.53 -33.95
CA THR A 317 -18.88 16.93 -35.25
C THR A 317 -19.87 16.64 -36.37
N ASP A 318 -19.80 17.44 -37.44
CA ASP A 318 -20.58 17.19 -38.65
C ASP A 318 -20.11 15.90 -39.35
N ASP A 319 -21.00 14.91 -39.38
CA ASP A 319 -20.72 13.62 -40.01
C ASP A 319 -20.75 13.75 -41.54
N LYS A 320 -19.71 13.25 -42.20
CA LYS A 320 -19.67 13.10 -43.67
C LYS A 320 -20.08 11.68 -44.03
N LEU A 321 -21.25 11.55 -44.67
CA LEU A 321 -21.86 10.25 -45.00
C LEU A 321 -21.71 9.85 -46.48
N ASP A 322 -20.72 10.42 -47.19
CA ASP A 322 -20.47 10.09 -48.59
C ASP A 322 -19.48 8.91 -48.73
N ILE A 323 -19.99 7.78 -49.21
CA ILE A 323 -19.23 6.55 -49.43
C ILE A 323 -18.15 6.74 -50.51
N LYS A 324 -18.41 7.52 -51.56
CA LYS A 324 -17.42 7.75 -52.64
C LYS A 324 -16.25 8.57 -52.13
N GLU A 325 -16.53 9.55 -51.28
CA GLU A 325 -15.49 10.31 -50.61
C GLU A 325 -14.70 9.43 -49.63
N ALA A 326 -15.38 8.55 -48.88
CA ALA A 326 -14.72 7.60 -48.00
C ALA A 326 -13.80 6.64 -48.76
N GLU A 327 -14.23 6.13 -49.92
CA GLU A 327 -13.41 5.29 -50.80
C GLU A 327 -12.16 6.05 -51.27
N ARG A 328 -12.32 7.30 -51.73
CA ARG A 328 -11.21 8.15 -52.15
C ARG A 328 -10.19 8.35 -51.03
N VAL A 329 -10.64 8.66 -49.82
CA VAL A 329 -9.78 8.84 -48.64
C VAL A 329 -9.03 7.56 -48.29
N LEU A 330 -9.69 6.40 -48.34
CA LEU A 330 -9.06 5.11 -48.05
C LEU A 330 -8.03 4.70 -49.13
N GLU A 331 -8.27 5.04 -50.40
CA GLU A 331 -7.32 4.86 -51.50
C GLU A 331 -6.13 5.82 -51.46
N GLU A 332 -6.35 7.04 -51.01
CA GLU A 332 -5.28 8.02 -50.81
C GLU A 332 -4.31 7.58 -49.71
N ASP A 333 -4.83 7.17 -48.55
CA ASP A 333 -4.01 6.92 -47.35
C ASP A 333 -3.34 5.55 -47.29
N HIS A 334 -3.89 4.55 -47.99
CA HIS A 334 -3.41 3.17 -47.91
C HIS A 334 -3.23 2.59 -49.30
N TYR A 335 -2.09 1.95 -49.54
CA TYR A 335 -1.87 1.22 -50.77
C TYR A 335 -2.29 -0.25 -50.63
N GLY A 336 -2.99 -0.80 -51.64
CA GLY A 336 -3.47 -2.18 -51.63
C GLY A 336 -4.67 -2.36 -50.70
N LEU A 337 -4.74 -3.49 -49.98
CA LEU A 337 -5.79 -3.80 -49.01
C LEU A 337 -7.23 -3.80 -49.57
N GLY A 338 -7.44 -4.09 -50.86
CA GLY A 338 -8.74 -3.96 -51.52
C GLY A 338 -9.90 -4.63 -50.77
N LYS A 339 -9.73 -5.89 -50.32
CA LYS A 339 -10.76 -6.60 -49.53
C LYS A 339 -11.08 -5.93 -48.19
N VAL A 340 -10.08 -5.38 -47.52
CA VAL A 340 -10.21 -4.71 -46.22
C VAL A 340 -10.95 -3.38 -46.39
N LYS A 341 -10.55 -2.59 -47.39
CA LYS A 341 -11.21 -1.31 -47.70
C LYS A 341 -12.66 -1.51 -48.12
N GLN A 342 -12.94 -2.49 -48.97
CA GLN A 342 -14.30 -2.85 -49.35
C GLN A 342 -15.16 -3.17 -48.12
N ARG A 343 -14.62 -3.95 -47.18
CA ARG A 343 -15.35 -4.29 -45.95
C ARG A 343 -15.60 -3.08 -45.04
N ILE A 344 -14.65 -2.16 -44.95
CA ILE A 344 -14.83 -0.88 -44.24
C ILE A 344 -15.92 -0.04 -44.90
N LEU A 345 -15.96 0.01 -46.24
CA LEU A 345 -17.00 0.73 -46.98
C LEU A 345 -18.39 0.11 -46.76
N GLU A 346 -18.48 -1.22 -46.77
CA GLU A 346 -19.73 -1.95 -46.43
C GLU A 346 -20.21 -1.58 -45.02
N TYR A 347 -19.31 -1.57 -44.04
CA TYR A 347 -19.61 -1.17 -42.67
C TYR A 347 -20.13 0.28 -42.57
N LEU A 348 -19.44 1.22 -43.22
CA LEU A 348 -19.84 2.63 -43.25
C LEU A 348 -21.16 2.86 -43.98
N ALA A 349 -21.44 2.08 -45.03
CA ALA A 349 -22.70 2.15 -45.78
C ALA A 349 -23.90 1.74 -44.91
N VAL A 350 -23.76 0.64 -44.14
CA VAL A 350 -24.80 0.20 -43.19
C VAL A 350 -25.04 1.27 -42.12
N GLN A 351 -23.98 1.90 -41.63
CA GLN A 351 -24.09 2.94 -40.62
C GLN A 351 -24.81 4.20 -41.14
N SER A 352 -24.54 4.58 -42.39
CA SER A 352 -25.21 5.72 -43.05
C SER A 352 -26.73 5.52 -43.16
N LEU A 353 -27.18 4.28 -43.39
CA LEU A 353 -28.60 3.94 -43.54
C LEU A 353 -29.37 3.87 -42.22
N VAL A 354 -28.75 3.33 -41.16
CA VAL A 354 -29.46 2.99 -39.91
C VAL A 354 -29.45 4.16 -38.91
N GLY A 355 -28.54 5.13 -39.02
CA GLY A 355 -28.45 6.32 -38.16
C GLY A 355 -28.15 6.06 -36.67
N LYS A 356 -28.15 4.78 -36.25
CA LYS A 356 -27.77 4.28 -34.92
C LYS A 356 -26.72 3.19 -35.08
N MET A 357 -25.65 3.27 -34.28
CA MET A 357 -24.61 2.23 -34.21
C MET A 357 -25.10 1.05 -33.37
N LYS A 358 -26.00 0.23 -33.94
CA LYS A 358 -26.40 -1.06 -33.38
C LYS A 358 -25.68 -2.25 -34.04
N GLY A 359 -24.66 -1.97 -34.84
CA GLY A 359 -23.88 -2.99 -35.55
C GLY A 359 -22.75 -3.57 -34.69
N PRO A 360 -22.18 -4.72 -35.11
CA PRO A 360 -21.00 -5.29 -34.48
C PRO A 360 -19.80 -4.34 -34.56
N ILE A 361 -18.89 -4.43 -33.61
CA ILE A 361 -17.77 -3.49 -33.49
C ILE A 361 -16.64 -3.92 -34.40
N LEU A 362 -16.12 -2.98 -35.20
CA LEU A 362 -15.02 -3.28 -36.11
C LEU A 362 -13.76 -3.71 -35.35
N CYS A 363 -13.24 -4.90 -35.63
CA CYS A 363 -11.98 -5.40 -35.07
C CYS A 363 -10.95 -5.66 -36.18
N LEU A 364 -9.89 -4.84 -36.21
CA LEU A 364 -8.80 -4.99 -37.17
C LEU A 364 -7.72 -5.91 -36.60
N VAL A 365 -7.55 -7.09 -37.20
CA VAL A 365 -6.58 -8.10 -36.73
C VAL A 365 -5.50 -8.32 -37.78
N GLY A 366 -4.24 -8.36 -37.36
CA GLY A 366 -3.14 -8.73 -38.26
C GLY A 366 -1.78 -8.58 -37.60
N PRO A 367 -0.68 -8.94 -38.27
CA PRO A 367 0.65 -8.76 -37.71
C PRO A 367 0.97 -7.29 -37.39
N PRO A 368 1.98 -7.00 -36.55
CA PRO A 368 2.38 -5.63 -36.27
C PRO A 368 2.90 -4.94 -37.54
N GLY A 369 2.61 -3.65 -37.68
CA GLY A 369 3.10 -2.85 -38.80
C GLY A 369 2.29 -2.95 -40.10
N VAL A 370 1.10 -3.56 -40.09
CA VAL A 370 0.21 -3.61 -41.27
C VAL A 370 -0.70 -2.39 -41.43
N GLY A 371 -0.58 -1.36 -40.59
CA GLY A 371 -1.36 -0.12 -40.76
C GLY A 371 -2.75 -0.11 -40.11
N LYS A 372 -2.99 -0.97 -39.10
CA LYS A 372 -4.27 -1.01 -38.35
C LYS A 372 -4.66 0.36 -37.77
N THR A 373 -3.74 1.00 -37.06
CA THR A 373 -3.96 2.32 -36.45
C THR A 373 -4.18 3.41 -37.49
N SER A 374 -3.47 3.34 -38.61
CA SER A 374 -3.60 4.32 -39.70
C SER A 374 -4.92 4.16 -40.45
N LEU A 375 -5.46 2.93 -40.59
CA LEU A 375 -6.81 2.70 -41.12
C LEU A 375 -7.88 3.34 -40.23
N GLY A 376 -7.79 3.18 -38.90
CA GLY A 376 -8.70 3.84 -37.97
C GLY A 376 -8.70 5.37 -38.10
N ARG A 377 -7.53 5.96 -38.36
CA ARG A 377 -7.40 7.40 -38.62
C ARG A 377 -8.04 7.80 -39.95
N SER A 378 -7.85 7.01 -41.01
CA SER A 378 -8.47 7.26 -42.31
C SER A 378 -9.99 7.14 -42.26
N ILE A 379 -10.53 6.19 -41.47
CA ILE A 379 -11.98 6.09 -41.21
C ILE A 379 -12.48 7.38 -40.56
N ALA A 380 -11.81 7.87 -39.52
CA ALA A 380 -12.19 9.12 -38.88
C ALA A 380 -12.14 10.33 -39.84
N ARG A 381 -11.12 10.40 -40.71
CA ARG A 381 -11.01 11.44 -41.74
C ARG A 381 -12.15 11.34 -42.75
N ALA A 382 -12.46 10.13 -43.21
CA ALA A 382 -13.54 9.85 -44.16
C ALA A 382 -14.91 10.25 -43.59
N THR A 383 -15.16 9.95 -42.31
CA THR A 383 -16.44 10.28 -41.65
C THR A 383 -16.51 11.71 -41.12
N GLY A 384 -15.42 12.50 -41.19
CA GLY A 384 -15.38 13.86 -40.64
C GLY A 384 -15.34 13.94 -39.11
N ARG A 385 -15.03 12.83 -38.43
CA ARG A 385 -15.08 12.72 -36.96
C ARG A 385 -13.70 12.93 -36.33
N LYS A 386 -13.67 13.39 -35.07
CA LYS A 386 -12.41 13.46 -34.31
C LYS A 386 -11.85 12.05 -34.07
N PHE A 387 -10.54 11.89 -34.19
CA PHE A 387 -9.85 10.61 -33.99
C PHE A 387 -9.12 10.58 -32.66
N ILE A 388 -9.49 9.66 -31.78
CA ILE A 388 -8.80 9.39 -30.51
C ILE A 388 -8.30 7.95 -30.50
N ARG A 389 -7.09 7.76 -29.98
CA ARG A 389 -6.49 6.43 -29.79
C ARG A 389 -6.22 6.17 -28.32
N VAL A 390 -6.65 5.01 -27.85
CA VAL A 390 -6.42 4.52 -26.49
C VAL A 390 -5.76 3.15 -26.58
N SER A 391 -4.64 2.99 -25.88
CA SER A 391 -3.94 1.71 -25.78
C SER A 391 -4.52 0.91 -24.62
N LEU A 392 -5.02 -0.29 -24.91
CA LEU A 392 -5.46 -1.26 -23.91
C LEU A 392 -4.34 -2.23 -23.51
N GLY A 393 -3.21 -2.21 -24.23
CA GLY A 393 -2.04 -3.00 -23.89
C GLY A 393 -1.54 -2.70 -22.48
N GLY A 394 -1.49 -3.72 -21.64
CA GLY A 394 -1.04 -3.62 -20.25
C GLY A 394 -2.10 -3.17 -19.24
N VAL A 395 -3.35 -2.96 -19.66
CA VAL A 395 -4.47 -2.76 -18.74
C VAL A 395 -4.73 -4.05 -17.97
N ARG A 396 -4.78 -3.93 -16.63
CA ARG A 396 -4.99 -5.08 -15.72
C ARG A 396 -6.15 -4.90 -14.76
N ASP A 397 -6.59 -3.67 -14.56
CA ASP A 397 -7.62 -3.32 -13.59
C ASP A 397 -8.79 -2.62 -14.31
N GLU A 398 -10.00 -2.96 -13.89
CA GLU A 398 -11.24 -2.30 -14.31
C GLU A 398 -11.25 -0.81 -13.96
N ALA A 399 -10.57 -0.42 -12.87
CA ALA A 399 -10.45 0.98 -12.49
C ALA A 399 -9.74 1.84 -13.56
N GLU A 400 -8.95 1.26 -14.47
CA GLU A 400 -8.40 2.01 -15.60
C GLU A 400 -9.46 2.37 -16.65
N ILE A 401 -10.56 1.61 -16.73
CA ILE A 401 -11.67 1.85 -17.67
C ILE A 401 -12.76 2.70 -17.01
N ARG A 402 -13.21 2.34 -15.80
CA ARG A 402 -14.31 3.02 -15.05
C ARG A 402 -13.85 4.07 -14.04
N GLY A 403 -12.54 4.23 -13.79
CA GLY A 403 -12.02 5.17 -12.81
C GLY A 403 -12.11 4.71 -11.36
N HIS A 404 -11.60 5.54 -10.46
CA HIS A 404 -11.66 5.32 -9.01
C HIS A 404 -12.77 6.16 -8.38
N ARG A 405 -13.36 5.64 -7.30
CA ARG A 405 -14.32 6.41 -6.48
C ARG A 405 -13.67 7.70 -5.98
N ARG A 406 -14.46 8.78 -5.97
CA ARG A 406 -14.08 10.14 -5.54
C ARG A 406 -13.61 10.27 -4.08
N THR A 407 -13.65 9.20 -3.29
CA THR A 407 -13.31 9.17 -1.86
C THR A 407 -11.82 9.41 -1.56
N TYR A 408 -10.94 9.34 -2.55
CA TYR A 408 -9.48 9.49 -2.38
C TYR A 408 -8.98 10.81 -2.95
N ILE A 409 -8.14 11.52 -2.20
CA ILE A 409 -7.38 12.67 -2.70
C ILE A 409 -6.48 12.16 -3.84
N GLY A 410 -6.75 12.60 -5.08
CA GLY A 410 -6.05 12.16 -6.28
C GLY A 410 -6.78 11.08 -7.12
N ALA A 411 -8.03 10.74 -6.79
CA ALA A 411 -8.87 9.92 -7.68
C ALA A 411 -9.03 10.59 -9.05
N LEU A 412 -8.96 9.79 -10.12
CA LEU A 412 -9.12 10.24 -11.50
C LEU A 412 -10.25 9.43 -12.17
N PRO A 413 -10.97 10.05 -13.13
CA PRO A 413 -11.89 9.33 -14.00
C PRO A 413 -11.17 8.24 -14.81
N GLY A 414 -11.93 7.27 -15.30
CA GLY A 414 -11.41 6.22 -16.18
C GLY A 414 -10.86 6.77 -17.50
N LYS A 415 -10.03 5.98 -18.18
CA LYS A 415 -9.42 6.37 -19.46
C LYS A 415 -10.47 6.78 -20.48
N ILE A 416 -11.63 6.10 -20.52
CA ILE A 416 -12.70 6.43 -21.47
C ILE A 416 -13.12 7.90 -21.33
N ILE A 417 -13.45 8.33 -20.11
CA ILE A 417 -13.85 9.71 -19.81
C ILE A 417 -12.71 10.70 -20.08
N GLN A 418 -11.48 10.37 -19.70
CA GLN A 418 -10.32 11.24 -19.96
C GLN A 418 -10.11 11.49 -21.46
N PHE A 419 -10.24 10.44 -22.28
CA PHE A 419 -10.07 10.53 -23.72
C PHE A 419 -11.27 11.14 -24.43
N MET A 420 -12.49 11.00 -23.89
CA MET A 420 -13.67 11.75 -24.35
C MET A 420 -13.50 13.26 -24.13
N LYS A 421 -13.01 13.68 -22.95
CA LYS A 421 -12.64 15.08 -22.70
C LYS A 421 -11.60 15.58 -23.71
N LYS A 422 -10.59 14.76 -24.02
CA LYS A 422 -9.57 15.08 -25.04
C LYS A 422 -10.13 15.15 -26.48
N ALA A 423 -11.16 14.36 -26.79
CA ALA A 423 -11.81 14.36 -28.09
C ALA A 423 -12.59 15.65 -28.35
N GLY A 424 -13.17 16.23 -27.30
CA GLY A 424 -13.99 17.46 -27.40
C GLY A 424 -15.23 17.29 -28.30
N SER A 425 -15.68 16.07 -28.51
CA SER A 425 -16.91 15.74 -29.26
C SER A 425 -17.53 14.46 -28.69
N SER A 426 -18.84 14.29 -28.85
CA SER A 426 -19.64 13.16 -28.38
C SER A 426 -19.79 12.04 -29.42
N ASN A 427 -19.32 12.24 -30.67
CA ASN A 427 -19.28 11.24 -31.74
C ASN A 427 -17.87 10.94 -32.31
N PRO A 428 -16.79 10.88 -31.52
CA PRO A 428 -15.45 10.60 -32.04
C PRO A 428 -15.35 9.16 -32.55
N VAL A 429 -14.34 8.93 -33.39
CA VAL A 429 -13.83 7.58 -33.67
C VAL A 429 -12.80 7.24 -32.60
N PHE A 430 -13.11 6.20 -31.84
CA PHE A 430 -12.36 5.75 -30.69
C PHE A 430 -11.63 4.45 -31.05
N LEU A 431 -10.33 4.55 -31.30
CA LEU A 431 -9.50 3.40 -31.64
C LEU A 431 -8.90 2.78 -30.36
N MET A 432 -9.35 1.58 -30.02
CA MET A 432 -8.84 0.78 -28.90
C MET A 432 -7.75 -0.17 -29.40
N ASP A 433 -6.51 0.19 -29.16
CA ASP A 433 -5.33 -0.49 -29.68
C ASP A 433 -4.89 -1.64 -28.73
N GLU A 434 -4.51 -2.78 -29.30
CA GLU A 434 -3.95 -3.93 -28.57
C GLU A 434 -4.90 -4.58 -27.54
N VAL A 435 -6.16 -4.80 -27.92
CA VAL A 435 -7.16 -5.49 -27.05
C VAL A 435 -6.74 -6.92 -26.69
N ASP A 436 -5.90 -7.55 -27.51
CA ASP A 436 -5.32 -8.89 -27.29
C ASP A 436 -4.22 -8.94 -26.21
N LYS A 437 -3.81 -7.78 -25.69
CA LYS A 437 -2.78 -7.67 -24.64
C LYS A 437 -3.33 -7.26 -23.27
N MET A 438 -4.65 -7.31 -23.10
CA MET A 438 -5.26 -7.15 -21.79
C MET A 438 -4.99 -8.40 -20.95
N SER A 439 -4.77 -8.20 -19.66
CA SER A 439 -4.56 -9.30 -18.71
C SER A 439 -5.58 -9.17 -17.59
N THR A 440 -6.12 -10.29 -17.13
CA THR A 440 -6.96 -10.35 -15.94
C THR A 440 -6.07 -10.48 -14.70
N ASP A 441 -6.22 -9.58 -13.73
CA ASP A 441 -5.64 -9.72 -12.39
C ASP A 441 -6.71 -10.15 -11.38
N PHE A 442 -6.30 -10.54 -10.17
CA PHE A 442 -7.19 -10.97 -9.07
C PHE A 442 -8.23 -9.92 -8.61
N ARG A 443 -8.13 -8.67 -9.07
CA ARG A 443 -8.95 -7.53 -8.63
C ARG A 443 -10.19 -7.26 -9.50
N GLY A 444 -10.31 -7.92 -10.65
CA GLY A 444 -11.45 -7.74 -11.56
C GLY A 444 -11.10 -8.10 -13.00
N ASP A 445 -12.12 -8.24 -13.83
CA ASP A 445 -11.95 -8.51 -15.26
C ASP A 445 -12.20 -7.22 -16.06
N PRO A 446 -11.14 -6.58 -16.62
CA PRO A 446 -11.30 -5.37 -17.42
C PRO A 446 -12.14 -5.60 -18.69
N SER A 447 -12.30 -6.86 -19.13
CA SER A 447 -13.17 -7.19 -20.26
C SER A 447 -14.64 -6.92 -19.97
N SER A 448 -15.07 -7.06 -18.72
CA SER A 448 -16.44 -6.79 -18.27
C SER A 448 -16.76 -5.28 -18.33
N ALA A 449 -15.82 -4.44 -17.92
CA ALA A 449 -15.95 -2.99 -18.03
C ALA A 449 -15.97 -2.52 -19.50
N LEU A 450 -15.17 -3.18 -20.35
CA LEU A 450 -15.18 -2.89 -21.79
C LEU A 450 -16.46 -3.33 -22.47
N LEU A 451 -17.08 -4.43 -22.04
CA LEU A 451 -18.38 -4.84 -22.58
C LEU A 451 -19.44 -3.75 -22.37
N GLU A 452 -19.48 -3.10 -21.22
CA GLU A 452 -20.44 -2.00 -20.98
C GLU A 452 -20.21 -0.81 -21.93
N VAL A 453 -18.94 -0.48 -22.21
CA VAL A 453 -18.56 0.60 -23.14
C VAL A 453 -18.92 0.25 -24.59
N LEU A 454 -18.75 -1.03 -24.95
CA LEU A 454 -18.81 -1.52 -26.32
C LEU A 454 -20.21 -2.01 -26.71
N ASP A 455 -21.02 -2.47 -25.76
CA ASP A 455 -22.36 -3.01 -26.00
C ASP A 455 -23.34 -1.87 -26.34
N PRO A 456 -23.97 -1.87 -27.53
CA PRO A 456 -25.00 -0.89 -27.90
C PRO A 456 -26.21 -0.86 -26.97
N GLU A 457 -26.43 -1.91 -26.17
CA GLU A 457 -27.51 -1.97 -25.18
C GLU A 457 -27.15 -1.37 -23.82
N GLN A 458 -25.88 -1.06 -23.56
CA GLN A 458 -25.42 -0.54 -22.26
C GLN A 458 -24.70 0.81 -22.41
N ASN A 459 -24.05 1.06 -23.54
CA ASN A 459 -23.20 2.22 -23.74
C ASN A 459 -23.93 3.58 -23.68
N PHE A 460 -25.27 3.61 -23.73
CA PHE A 460 -26.06 4.84 -23.54
C PHE A 460 -26.04 5.32 -22.08
N ALA A 461 -25.73 4.44 -21.12
CA ALA A 461 -25.71 4.70 -19.70
C ALA A 461 -24.40 4.17 -19.07
N PHE A 462 -23.26 4.47 -19.69
CA PHE A 462 -21.96 4.04 -19.15
C PHE A 462 -21.68 4.76 -17.82
N ASN A 463 -21.46 4.00 -16.75
CA ASN A 463 -21.25 4.55 -15.43
C ASN A 463 -19.76 4.57 -15.03
N ASP A 464 -19.20 5.76 -14.87
CA ASP A 464 -17.83 5.95 -14.36
C ASP A 464 -17.86 6.16 -12.83
N HIS A 465 -17.02 5.44 -12.09
CA HIS A 465 -16.99 5.48 -10.62
C HIS A 465 -16.58 6.84 -10.04
N TYR A 466 -15.84 7.66 -10.80
CA TYR A 466 -15.44 8.99 -10.35
C TYR A 466 -16.58 9.99 -10.56
N LEU A 467 -17.23 9.94 -11.73
CA LEU A 467 -18.36 10.81 -12.07
C LEU A 467 -19.63 10.42 -11.30
N ASP A 468 -19.84 9.12 -11.08
CA ASP A 468 -21.05 8.57 -10.47
C ASP A 468 -22.32 9.06 -11.20
N LEU A 469 -22.21 9.17 -12.53
CA LEU A 469 -23.20 9.67 -13.47
C LEU A 469 -23.15 8.79 -14.72
N ASP A 470 -24.32 8.61 -15.34
CA ASP A 470 -24.42 7.91 -16.61
C ASP A 470 -23.98 8.84 -17.76
N TYR A 471 -23.07 8.35 -18.59
CA TYR A 471 -22.55 9.08 -19.75
C TYR A 471 -22.86 8.33 -21.05
N ASP A 472 -23.49 9.02 -22.00
CA ASP A 472 -23.94 8.44 -23.27
C ASP A 472 -22.77 8.33 -24.26
N LEU A 473 -22.37 7.09 -24.55
CA LEU A 473 -21.35 6.72 -25.53
C LEU A 473 -21.96 6.13 -26.83
N SER A 474 -23.29 6.10 -26.98
CA SER A 474 -23.98 5.46 -28.11
C SER A 474 -23.65 6.04 -29.49
N LYS A 475 -23.13 7.28 -29.52
CA LYS A 475 -22.72 8.00 -30.75
C LYS A 475 -21.22 7.87 -31.06
N VAL A 476 -20.44 7.28 -30.15
CA VAL A 476 -19.01 7.02 -30.32
C VAL A 476 -18.80 5.83 -31.25
N MET A 477 -17.94 5.97 -32.25
CA MET A 477 -17.58 4.85 -33.13
C MET A 477 -16.37 4.13 -32.56
N PHE A 478 -16.59 2.94 -31.99
CA PHE A 478 -15.50 2.11 -31.49
C PHE A 478 -14.88 1.29 -32.61
N ILE A 479 -13.56 1.30 -32.69
CA ILE A 479 -12.77 0.42 -33.55
C ILE A 479 -11.72 -0.23 -32.66
N THR A 480 -11.62 -1.55 -32.68
CA THR A 480 -10.62 -2.29 -31.91
C THR A 480 -9.51 -2.79 -32.83
N THR A 481 -8.29 -2.94 -32.29
CA THR A 481 -7.20 -3.61 -32.99
C THR A 481 -6.62 -4.73 -32.15
N ALA A 482 -6.17 -5.79 -32.81
CA ALA A 482 -5.44 -6.88 -32.20
C ALA A 482 -4.32 -7.38 -33.11
N ASN A 483 -3.33 -8.07 -32.54
CA ASN A 483 -2.35 -8.81 -33.31
C ASN A 483 -2.79 -10.25 -33.59
N THR A 484 -3.43 -10.88 -32.60
CA THR A 484 -3.96 -12.24 -32.68
C THR A 484 -5.36 -12.31 -32.09
N LEU A 485 -6.24 -13.13 -32.66
CA LEU A 485 -7.59 -13.34 -32.13
C LEU A 485 -7.62 -14.21 -30.89
N ASP A 486 -6.72 -15.20 -30.80
CA ASP A 486 -6.76 -16.25 -29.77
C ASP A 486 -6.69 -15.72 -28.31
N ARG A 487 -6.23 -14.48 -28.14
CA ARG A 487 -6.07 -13.81 -26.84
C ARG A 487 -7.20 -12.84 -26.50
N ILE A 488 -8.15 -12.62 -27.42
CA ILE A 488 -9.30 -11.76 -27.15
C ILE A 488 -10.32 -12.55 -26.32
N PRO A 489 -10.89 -11.97 -25.25
CA PRO A 489 -11.96 -12.62 -24.51
C PRO A 489 -13.17 -12.94 -25.42
N ARG A 490 -13.67 -14.18 -25.38
CA ARG A 490 -14.82 -14.62 -26.20
C ARG A 490 -16.05 -13.70 -26.11
N PRO A 491 -16.45 -13.20 -24.92
CA PRO A 491 -17.59 -12.29 -24.81
C PRO A 491 -17.46 -11.00 -25.65
N LEU A 492 -16.21 -10.54 -25.84
CA LEU A 492 -15.90 -9.38 -26.68
C LEU A 492 -15.85 -9.78 -28.17
N GLU A 493 -15.22 -10.91 -28.48
CA GLU A 493 -15.10 -11.42 -29.86
C GLU A 493 -16.47 -11.66 -30.51
N ASP A 494 -17.43 -12.23 -29.78
CA ASP A 494 -18.79 -12.53 -30.28
C ASP A 494 -19.56 -11.27 -30.73
N ARG A 495 -19.15 -10.09 -30.25
CA ARG A 495 -19.75 -8.78 -30.58
C ARG A 495 -18.93 -7.98 -31.59
N MET A 496 -17.85 -8.56 -32.12
CA MET A 496 -16.94 -7.91 -33.05
C MET A 496 -17.09 -8.42 -34.48
N GLU A 497 -16.98 -7.50 -35.43
CA GLU A 497 -16.76 -7.82 -36.83
C GLU A 497 -15.26 -7.87 -37.12
N VAL A 498 -14.74 -9.09 -37.23
CA VAL A 498 -13.31 -9.33 -37.39
C VAL A 498 -12.87 -9.17 -38.84
N ILE A 499 -12.02 -8.18 -39.10
CA ILE A 499 -11.35 -7.98 -40.39
C ILE A 499 -9.88 -8.36 -40.27
N ARG A 500 -9.50 -9.44 -40.96
CA ARG A 500 -8.11 -9.93 -40.99
C ARG A 500 -7.31 -9.20 -42.07
N ILE A 501 -6.26 -8.52 -41.66
CA ILE A 501 -5.29 -7.82 -42.49
C ILE A 501 -4.04 -8.68 -42.62
N ALA A 502 -3.80 -9.20 -43.82
CA ALA A 502 -2.61 -9.98 -44.12
C ALA A 502 -1.34 -9.11 -44.16
N GLY A 503 -0.18 -9.78 -44.16
CA GLY A 503 1.09 -9.12 -44.44
C GLY A 503 1.19 -8.61 -45.87
N TYR A 504 2.16 -7.74 -46.12
CA TYR A 504 2.41 -7.15 -47.43
C TYR A 504 3.46 -7.95 -48.22
N THR A 505 3.24 -8.07 -49.53
CA THR A 505 4.25 -8.55 -50.50
C THR A 505 5.39 -7.55 -50.67
N GLU A 506 6.53 -7.96 -51.23
CA GLU A 506 7.67 -7.06 -51.47
C GLU A 506 7.28 -5.83 -52.31
N LEU A 507 6.48 -6.04 -53.37
CA LEU A 507 6.01 -4.97 -54.25
C LEU A 507 5.07 -4.01 -53.52
N GLU A 508 4.17 -4.52 -52.68
CA GLU A 508 3.30 -3.67 -51.85
C GLU A 508 4.12 -2.86 -50.84
N LYS A 509 5.11 -3.47 -50.17
CA LYS A 509 6.01 -2.76 -49.25
C LYS A 509 6.81 -1.67 -49.95
N LEU A 510 7.31 -1.93 -51.15
CA LEU A 510 8.01 -0.94 -51.97
C LEU A 510 7.11 0.26 -52.27
N ASN A 511 5.86 0.00 -52.71
CA ASN A 511 4.90 1.06 -53.01
C ASN A 511 4.48 1.85 -51.76
N ILE A 512 4.27 1.17 -50.63
CA ILE A 512 3.97 1.80 -49.34
C ILE A 512 5.14 2.69 -48.89
N ALA A 513 6.37 2.20 -49.01
CA ALA A 513 7.56 2.95 -48.65
C ALA A 513 7.71 4.22 -49.50
N LYS A 514 7.56 4.11 -50.82
CA LYS A 514 7.67 5.23 -51.76
C LYS A 514 6.59 6.29 -51.55
N LYS A 515 5.33 5.87 -51.39
CA LYS A 515 4.20 6.80 -51.28
C LYS A 515 4.09 7.46 -49.91
N TYR A 516 4.41 6.73 -48.84
CA TYR A 516 4.10 7.18 -47.47
C TYR A 516 5.33 7.26 -46.56
N LEU A 517 6.10 6.17 -46.42
CA LEU A 517 7.13 6.11 -45.37
C LEU A 517 8.29 7.07 -45.64
N VAL A 518 8.77 7.14 -46.88
CA VAL A 518 9.90 8.01 -47.24
C VAL A 518 9.56 9.48 -47.00
N GLU A 519 8.40 9.93 -47.46
CA GLU A 519 8.00 11.33 -47.30
C GLU A 519 7.72 11.66 -45.82
N LYS A 520 7.01 10.78 -45.11
CA LYS A 520 6.78 10.91 -43.67
C LYS A 520 8.09 11.02 -42.88
N GLN A 521 9.08 10.19 -43.18
CA GLN A 521 10.37 10.22 -42.47
C GLN A 521 11.22 11.42 -42.89
N ARG A 522 11.12 11.91 -44.13
CA ARG A 522 11.78 13.16 -44.53
C ARG A 522 11.25 14.34 -43.73
N GLU A 523 9.93 14.52 -43.70
CA GLU A 523 9.28 15.60 -42.95
C GLU A 523 9.62 15.53 -41.46
N ALA A 524 9.53 14.34 -40.86
CA ALA A 524 9.82 14.14 -39.44
C ALA A 524 11.27 14.45 -39.04
N ASN A 525 12.23 14.37 -39.97
CA ASN A 525 13.63 14.68 -39.74
C ASN A 525 14.07 16.01 -40.39
N GLY A 526 13.11 16.80 -40.90
CA GLY A 526 13.38 18.12 -41.50
C GLY A 526 14.21 18.07 -42.79
N LEU A 527 14.15 16.97 -43.54
CA LEU A 527 14.90 16.79 -44.79
C LEU A 527 14.03 17.08 -46.01
N THR A 528 14.61 17.68 -47.04
CA THR A 528 13.94 17.86 -48.34
C THR A 528 14.31 16.76 -49.33
N LYS A 529 13.61 16.70 -50.48
CA LYS A 529 13.93 15.76 -51.58
C LYS A 529 15.34 15.97 -52.16
N GLU A 530 15.90 17.16 -51.97
CA GLU A 530 17.26 17.51 -52.40
C GLU A 530 18.32 16.96 -51.44
N ASN A 531 17.97 16.80 -50.16
CA ASN A 531 18.92 16.32 -49.16
C ASN A 531 19.11 14.79 -49.21
N ILE A 532 18.04 14.05 -49.50
CA ILE A 532 18.08 12.57 -49.52
C ILE A 532 17.14 12.01 -50.58
N PHE A 533 17.65 11.11 -51.42
CA PHE A 533 16.88 10.40 -52.44
C PHE A 533 17.00 8.88 -52.29
N PHE A 534 15.87 8.20 -52.16
CA PHE A 534 15.81 6.74 -52.12
C PHE A 534 15.45 6.20 -53.51
N THR A 535 16.30 5.34 -54.07
CA THR A 535 16.01 4.60 -55.29
C THR A 535 15.16 3.37 -54.98
N ASP A 536 14.41 2.86 -55.97
CA ASP A 536 13.60 1.65 -55.78
C ASP A 536 14.46 0.46 -55.35
N ASN A 537 15.68 0.34 -55.90
CA ASN A 537 16.64 -0.69 -55.52
C ASN A 537 17.15 -0.54 -54.10
N SER A 538 17.35 0.68 -53.59
CA SER A 538 17.79 0.87 -52.20
C SER A 538 16.68 0.47 -51.22
N ILE A 539 15.42 0.83 -51.51
CA ILE A 539 14.27 0.41 -50.70
C ILE A 539 14.10 -1.12 -50.75
N LEU A 540 14.19 -1.74 -51.93
CA LEU A 540 14.16 -3.21 -52.05
C LEU A 540 15.32 -3.87 -51.30
N GLY A 541 16.50 -3.28 -51.32
CA GLY A 541 17.65 -3.72 -50.52
C GLY A 541 17.35 -3.71 -49.02
N LEU A 542 16.72 -2.66 -48.51
CA LEU A 542 16.26 -2.58 -47.11
C LEU A 542 15.24 -3.67 -46.79
N ILE A 543 14.24 -3.85 -47.66
CA ILE A 543 13.19 -4.85 -47.49
C ILE A 543 13.80 -6.26 -47.39
N ARG A 544 14.75 -6.61 -48.27
CA ARG A 544 15.30 -7.97 -48.38
C ARG A 544 16.40 -8.28 -47.36
N HIS A 545 17.29 -7.33 -47.08
CA HIS A 545 18.50 -7.59 -46.31
C HIS A 545 18.45 -7.05 -44.87
N TYR A 546 17.62 -6.04 -44.60
CA TYR A 546 17.59 -5.36 -43.30
C TYR A 546 16.26 -5.54 -42.55
N THR A 547 15.22 -6.05 -43.20
CA THR A 547 13.92 -6.29 -42.55
C THR A 547 13.48 -7.74 -42.69
N LYS A 548 12.92 -8.31 -41.61
CA LYS A 548 12.23 -9.61 -41.62
C LYS A 548 10.93 -9.51 -40.83
N GLU A 549 9.87 -9.06 -41.49
CA GLU A 549 8.55 -8.83 -40.89
C GLU A 549 7.45 -8.97 -41.95
N ALA A 550 6.19 -9.14 -41.52
CA ALA A 550 5.03 -9.15 -42.41
C ALA A 550 4.52 -7.72 -42.74
N GLY A 551 4.69 -6.78 -41.82
CA GLY A 551 4.34 -5.37 -41.99
C GLY A 551 5.49 -4.51 -42.53
N VAL A 552 5.44 -3.22 -42.25
CA VAL A 552 6.46 -2.22 -42.63
C VAL A 552 7.02 -1.44 -41.43
N ARG A 553 6.92 -1.97 -40.20
CA ARG A 553 7.33 -1.25 -38.98
C ARG A 553 8.85 -1.15 -38.88
N ASN A 554 9.57 -2.24 -39.12
CA ASN A 554 11.04 -2.22 -39.19
C ASN A 554 11.50 -1.48 -40.44
N LEU A 555 10.79 -1.58 -41.57
CA LEU A 555 11.10 -0.79 -42.76
C LEU A 555 11.03 0.73 -42.48
N ASP A 556 9.99 1.21 -41.78
CA ASP A 556 9.88 2.60 -41.35
C ASP A 556 11.05 3.01 -40.43
N ARG A 557 11.49 2.10 -39.54
CA ARG A 557 12.64 2.32 -38.64
C ARG A 557 13.97 2.43 -39.37
N GLU A 558 14.22 1.56 -40.34
CA GLU A 558 15.45 1.58 -41.14
C GLU A 558 15.52 2.86 -41.99
N ILE A 559 14.41 3.24 -42.65
CA ILE A 559 14.32 4.50 -43.38
C ILE A 559 14.59 5.70 -42.44
N ALA A 560 13.97 5.72 -41.26
CA ALA A 560 14.20 6.76 -40.26
C ALA A 560 15.66 6.81 -39.80
N SER A 561 16.32 5.66 -39.64
CA SER A 561 17.74 5.59 -39.27
C SER A 561 18.64 6.18 -40.35
N ILE A 562 18.33 5.93 -41.63
CA ILE A 562 19.08 6.51 -42.75
C ILE A 562 18.87 8.03 -42.78
N CYS A 563 17.63 8.51 -42.65
CA CYS A 563 17.34 9.94 -42.58
C CYS A 563 18.13 10.64 -41.47
N ARG A 564 18.14 10.07 -40.24
CA ARG A 564 18.92 10.62 -39.12
C ARG A 564 20.42 10.68 -39.41
N LYS A 565 20.99 9.64 -40.03
CA LYS A 565 22.41 9.64 -40.40
C LYS A 565 22.73 10.73 -41.41
N VAL A 566 21.87 10.91 -42.42
CA VAL A 566 22.04 11.99 -43.41
C VAL A 566 21.92 13.37 -42.74
N GLN A 567 21.00 13.54 -41.80
CA GLN A 567 20.87 14.79 -41.04
C GLN A 567 22.15 15.12 -40.25
N VAL A 568 22.72 14.13 -39.55
CA VAL A 568 23.99 14.31 -38.82
C VAL A 568 25.11 14.70 -39.78
N SER A 569 25.25 14.01 -40.92
CA SER A 569 26.26 14.35 -41.93
C SER A 569 26.06 15.73 -42.55
N LEU A 570 24.82 16.21 -42.71
CA LEU A 570 24.53 17.56 -43.21
C LEU A 570 24.88 18.63 -42.17
N TRP A 571 24.71 18.32 -40.88
CA TRP A 571 25.05 19.21 -39.78
C TRP A 571 26.57 19.32 -39.58
N GLU A 572 27.28 18.19 -39.58
CA GLU A 572 28.74 18.12 -39.50
C GLU A 572 29.43 18.68 -40.76
N GLY A 573 28.80 18.53 -41.93
CA GLY A 573 29.36 18.87 -43.23
C GLY A 573 29.25 20.33 -43.65
N GLY A 574 28.67 21.22 -42.84
CA GLY A 574 28.70 22.68 -43.07
C GLY A 574 28.31 23.10 -44.50
N GLY A 575 27.08 22.79 -44.93
CA GLY A 575 26.49 23.36 -46.15
C GLY A 575 26.75 22.60 -47.45
N GLY A 576 25.68 22.00 -47.97
CA GLY A 576 25.48 21.79 -49.41
C GLY A 576 26.32 20.69 -50.05
N ARG A 577 25.88 19.43 -49.93
CA ARG A 577 25.94 18.48 -51.06
C ARG A 577 24.92 17.36 -50.86
N ALA A 578 24.00 17.24 -51.83
CA ALA A 578 23.03 16.16 -51.90
C ALA A 578 23.73 14.80 -51.98
N TYR A 579 23.39 13.88 -51.08
CA TYR A 579 23.95 12.53 -51.07
C TYR A 579 23.13 11.64 -52.01
N ARG A 580 23.72 11.20 -53.13
CA ARG A 580 23.19 10.10 -53.97
C ARG A 580 23.84 8.79 -53.53
N SER A 581 23.02 7.84 -53.05
CA SER A 581 23.48 6.48 -52.77
C SER A 581 23.49 5.65 -54.06
N ASP A 582 24.54 5.78 -54.87
CA ASP A 582 24.85 4.81 -55.92
C ASP A 582 26.04 3.96 -55.46
N HIS A 583 25.81 2.66 -55.27
CA HIS A 583 26.88 1.68 -55.21
C HIS A 583 27.08 1.07 -56.60
N GLY A 584 28.16 1.49 -57.26
CA GLY A 584 28.69 0.89 -58.48
C GLY A 584 30.22 0.87 -58.43
N SER A 585 30.77 -0.27 -58.04
CA SER A 585 32.09 -0.82 -58.40
C SER A 585 33.21 0.15 -58.84
N ARG A 586 34.28 0.25 -58.03
CA ARG A 586 35.65 0.42 -58.55
C ARG A 586 36.66 -0.28 -57.65
N LEU A 587 37.31 -1.28 -58.23
CA LEU A 587 38.52 -1.94 -57.75
C LEU A 587 39.68 -0.93 -57.88
N ASP A 588 40.37 -0.64 -56.79
CA ASP A 588 41.64 0.07 -56.86
C ASP A 588 42.79 -0.93 -57.06
N ARG A 589 43.35 -0.87 -58.28
CA ARG A 589 44.72 -1.30 -58.59
C ARG A 589 45.65 -0.20 -58.09
N ASP A 590 46.36 -0.46 -57.00
CA ASP A 590 47.81 -0.30 -56.97
C ASP A 590 48.31 -0.61 -55.55
N GLY A 591 48.92 -1.79 -55.42
CA GLY A 591 49.71 -2.13 -54.26
C GLY A 591 51.04 -1.38 -54.29
N ARG A 592 51.38 -0.71 -53.19
CA ARG A 592 52.77 -0.50 -52.76
C ARG A 592 52.83 -0.23 -51.26
N ARG A 593 53.64 -1.04 -50.58
CA ARG A 593 54.16 -0.82 -49.22
C ARG A 593 55.30 0.19 -49.26
N ALA A 594 55.44 1.00 -48.22
CA ALA A 594 56.73 1.53 -47.78
C ALA A 594 56.74 1.71 -46.25
N ALA A 595 57.63 0.96 -45.59
CA ALA A 595 58.28 1.32 -44.33
C ALA A 595 59.18 2.55 -44.57
N GLY A 596 59.66 3.36 -43.64
CA GLY A 596 59.66 3.43 -42.18
C GLY A 596 60.76 4.43 -41.77
N ASP A 597 60.63 5.11 -40.63
CA ASP A 597 61.73 5.70 -39.82
C ASP A 597 61.10 6.20 -38.51
N ARG A 598 61.36 5.58 -37.34
CA ARG A 598 62.38 5.92 -36.31
C ARG A 598 62.49 7.42 -36.03
N GLY A 599 62.43 7.94 -34.82
CA GLY A 599 62.27 7.40 -33.47
C GLY A 599 62.41 8.58 -32.49
N ASP A 600 61.86 8.47 -31.29
CA ASP A 600 62.60 8.77 -30.06
C ASP A 600 61.78 8.43 -28.81
N ASP A 601 62.49 7.78 -27.90
CA ASP A 601 62.06 7.20 -26.64
C ASP A 601 61.72 8.28 -25.59
N HIS A 602 60.74 8.00 -24.75
CA HIS A 602 60.92 8.17 -23.31
C HIS A 602 60.05 7.19 -22.52
N ALA A 603 60.74 6.35 -21.77
CA ALA A 603 60.21 5.33 -20.87
C ALA A 603 59.54 5.94 -19.62
N GLY A 604 58.51 5.24 -19.12
CA GLY A 604 57.90 5.47 -17.82
C GLY A 604 56.96 4.33 -17.47
N GLN A 605 57.52 3.30 -16.81
CA GLN A 605 56.84 2.09 -16.33
C GLN A 605 55.74 2.40 -15.28
N GLY A 606 54.83 1.43 -15.12
CA GLY A 606 53.60 1.43 -14.30
C GLY A 606 53.75 1.63 -12.77
N PRO A 607 52.78 1.24 -11.91
CA PRO A 607 51.95 0.05 -12.06
C PRO A 607 50.45 0.20 -11.72
N ALA A 608 49.74 -0.88 -12.06
CA ALA A 608 48.41 -1.22 -11.62
C ALA A 608 48.30 -1.31 -10.09
N HIS A 609 47.14 -0.92 -9.55
CA HIS A 609 46.64 -1.42 -8.28
C HIS A 609 45.15 -1.75 -8.39
N HIS A 610 44.84 -3.01 -8.05
CA HIS A 610 43.56 -3.49 -7.55
C HIS A 610 43.02 -2.58 -6.43
N TYR A 611 41.70 -2.47 -6.33
CA TYR A 611 40.86 -3.04 -5.24
C TYR A 611 39.43 -2.47 -5.31
N GLY A 612 38.45 -3.31 -4.95
CA GLY A 612 37.14 -2.88 -4.44
C GLY A 612 35.95 -3.26 -5.29
#